data_AF-A0A938FE67-F1
#
_entry.id   AF-A0A938FE67-F1
#
_cell.length_a   1.000
_cell.length_b   1.000
_cell.length_c   1.000
_cell.angle_alpha   90.00
_cell.angle_beta   90.00
_cell.angle_gamma   90.00
#
_symmetry.space_group_name_H-M   'P 1'
#
loop_
_entity.id
_entity.type
_entity.pdbx_description
1 polymer ?
#
loop_
_entity_poly.entity_id
_entity_poly.type
_entity_poly.pdbx_seq_one_letter_code
_entity_poly.pdbx_strand_id
1 'polypeptide(L)'
;MHTRVPLSLDLAVLEPFAYIGVLVFVLVVTLPLQLVLKARVYSKPLRLVISLIPMLVLFLIWDFYAIDRGHWFFDEDRVTGLTIGILPIEELLFFITVPIASLLTFEAVRSIKGWSAGDEGKAKS
;
A
#
# COMPACT_ATOMS: atom_id res chain seq x y z
N MET A 1 -18.59 41.03 -9.79
CA MET A 1 -17.22 40.75 -9.31
C MET A 1 -17.16 39.26 -8.96
N HIS A 2 -16.99 38.41 -9.98
CA HIS A 2 -16.84 36.95 -9.79
C HIS A 2 -15.35 36.66 -9.66
N THR A 3 -14.85 36.56 -8.43
CA THR A 3 -13.54 35.97 -8.16
C THR A 3 -13.64 34.49 -8.48
N ARG A 4 -13.41 34.12 -9.74
CA ARG A 4 -13.08 32.74 -10.06
C ARG A 4 -11.70 32.53 -9.47
N VAL A 5 -11.64 31.91 -8.30
CA VAL A 5 -10.42 31.23 -7.86
C VAL A 5 -10.01 30.37 -9.06
N PRO A 6 -8.79 30.55 -9.61
CA PRO A 6 -8.40 29.79 -10.78
C PRO A 6 -8.26 28.34 -10.31
N LEU A 7 -9.09 27.46 -10.83
CA LEU A 7 -9.10 26.03 -10.54
C LEU A 7 -7.69 25.40 -10.64
N SER A 8 -6.78 26.00 -11.41
CA SER A 8 -5.37 25.60 -11.47
C SER A 8 -4.61 25.75 -10.16
N LEU A 9 -4.91 26.75 -9.33
CA LEU A 9 -4.27 26.95 -8.02
C LEU A 9 -4.77 25.92 -7.00
N ASP A 10 -6.07 25.60 -7.00
CA ASP A 10 -6.63 24.58 -6.11
C ASP A 10 -6.07 23.19 -6.43
N LEU A 11 -5.92 22.88 -7.72
CA LEU A 11 -5.37 21.60 -8.17
C LEU A 11 -3.89 21.49 -7.82
N ALA A 12 -3.09 22.55 -8.04
CA ALA A 12 -1.66 22.56 -7.69
C ALA A 12 -1.38 22.29 -6.20
N VAL A 13 -2.27 22.70 -5.29
CA VAL A 13 -2.16 22.39 -3.86
C VAL A 13 -2.42 20.91 -3.57
N LEU A 14 -3.21 20.24 -4.39
CA LEU A 14 -3.59 18.83 -4.24
C LEU A 14 -2.66 17.86 -4.98
N GLU A 15 -1.95 18.31 -6.02
CA GLU A 15 -1.05 17.46 -6.82
C GLU A 15 -0.06 16.65 -5.95
N PRO A 16 0.63 17.25 -4.95
CA PRO A 16 1.60 16.52 -4.10
C PRO A 16 0.95 15.45 -3.21
N PHE A 17 -0.36 15.54 -2.98
CA PHE A 17 -1.12 14.60 -2.17
C PHE A 17 -1.79 13.51 -3.01
N ALA A 18 -1.71 13.58 -4.34
CA ALA A 18 -2.38 12.63 -5.22
C ALA A 18 -1.93 11.19 -4.93
N TYR A 19 -0.63 10.97 -4.72
CA TYR A 19 -0.11 9.62 -4.46
C TYR A 19 -0.61 9.08 -3.10
N ILE A 20 -0.53 9.89 -2.04
CA ILE A 20 -1.13 9.54 -0.74
C ILE A 20 -2.63 9.29 -0.87
N GLY A 21 -3.34 10.11 -1.65
CA GLY A 21 -4.77 9.95 -1.92
C GLY A 21 -5.09 8.60 -2.54
N VAL A 22 -4.28 8.12 -3.49
CA VAL A 22 -4.42 6.77 -4.08
C VAL A 22 -4.17 5.70 -3.03
N LEU A 23 -3.12 5.83 -2.20
CA LEU A 23 -2.82 4.85 -1.14
C LEU A 23 -3.95 4.76 -0.11
N VAL A 24 -4.48 5.91 0.33
CA VAL A 24 -5.63 5.98 1.24
C VAL A 24 -6.87 5.38 0.57
N PHE A 25 -7.12 5.69 -0.70
CA PHE A 25 -8.24 5.11 -1.45
C PHE A 25 -8.15 3.58 -1.49
N VAL A 26 -6.97 3.03 -1.79
CA VAL A 26 -6.75 1.57 -1.79
C VAL A 26 -7.05 0.96 -0.41
N LEU A 27 -6.58 1.59 0.67
CA LEU A 27 -6.88 1.13 2.03
C LEU A 27 -8.37 1.21 2.35
N VAL A 28 -9.03 2.32 2.00
CA VAL A 28 -10.47 2.53 2.25
C VAL A 28 -11.32 1.53 1.47
N VAL A 29 -10.96 1.19 0.23
CA VAL A 29 -11.68 0.20 -0.58
C VAL A 29 -11.47 -1.22 -0.03
N THR A 30 -10.30 -1.51 0.52
CA THR A 30 -9.96 -2.86 1.02
C THR A 30 -10.35 -3.08 2.48
N LEU A 31 -10.59 -2.01 3.26
CA LEU A 31 -11.03 -2.05 4.66
C LEU A 31 -12.40 -2.73 4.87
N PRO A 32 -13.45 -2.48 4.05
CA PRO A 32 -14.71 -3.22 4.13
C PRO A 32 -14.54 -4.73 3.99
N LEU A 33 -13.54 -5.18 3.22
CA LEU A 33 -13.21 -6.59 3.06
C LEU A 33 -12.79 -7.24 4.40
N GLN A 34 -12.02 -6.51 5.21
CA GLN A 34 -11.64 -6.91 6.56
C GLN A 34 -12.87 -7.08 7.49
N LEU A 35 -13.81 -6.14 7.43
CA LEU A 35 -14.99 -6.10 8.31
C LEU A 35 -16.08 -7.10 7.90
N VAL A 36 -16.37 -7.20 6.61
CA VAL A 36 -17.46 -8.03 6.07
C VAL A 36 -17.09 -9.51 6.07
N LEU A 37 -15.81 -9.85 5.80
CA LEU A 37 -15.39 -11.25 5.64
C LEU A 37 -14.57 -11.80 6.83
N LYS A 38 -14.40 -10.99 7.89
CA LYS A 38 -13.61 -11.34 9.09
C LYS A 38 -12.22 -11.90 8.74
N ALA A 39 -11.58 -11.34 7.71
CA ALA A 39 -10.23 -11.74 7.31
C ALA A 39 -9.31 -11.56 8.54
N ARG A 40 -8.81 -12.66 9.12
CA ARG A 40 -8.00 -12.62 10.36
C ARG A 40 -6.55 -12.16 10.11
N VAL A 41 -6.30 -11.36 9.08
CA VAL A 41 -4.97 -10.91 8.66
C VAL A 41 -4.28 -10.16 9.80
N TYR A 42 -4.96 -9.19 10.42
CA TYR A 42 -4.43 -8.45 11.57
C TYR A 42 -4.39 -9.27 12.87
N SER A 43 -5.03 -10.45 12.91
CA SER A 43 -5.02 -11.30 14.10
C SER A 43 -3.72 -12.09 14.28
N LYS A 44 -2.83 -12.09 13.27
CA LYS A 44 -1.51 -12.75 13.33
C LYS A 44 -0.39 -11.79 12.88
N PRO A 45 -0.10 -10.73 13.65
CA PRO A 45 0.82 -9.68 13.24
C PRO A 45 2.22 -10.20 12.93
N LEU A 46 2.70 -11.21 13.67
CA LEU A 46 4.03 -11.79 13.42
C LEU A 46 4.12 -12.49 12.04
N ARG A 47 3.05 -13.17 11.60
CA ARG A 47 3.04 -13.81 10.27
C ARG A 47 2.99 -12.77 9.17
N LEU A 48 2.17 -11.73 9.36
CA LEU A 48 2.11 -10.60 8.43
C LEU A 48 3.50 -9.96 8.28
N VAL A 49 4.16 -9.65 9.39
CA VAL A 49 5.50 -9.05 9.38
C VAL A 49 6.52 -9.95 8.71
N ILE A 50 6.54 -11.26 9.02
CA ILE A 50 7.46 -12.22 8.37
C ILE A 50 7.19 -12.35 6.86
N SER A 51 5.94 -12.23 6.42
CA SER A 51 5.61 -12.22 4.98
C SER A 51 5.98 -10.91 4.30
N LEU A 52 5.89 -9.78 5.00
CA LEU A 52 6.19 -8.46 4.45
C LEU A 52 7.69 -8.15 4.42
N ILE A 53 8.46 -8.52 5.44
CA ILE A 53 9.88 -8.15 5.58
C ILE A 53 10.73 -8.56 4.37
N PRO A 54 10.71 -9.82 3.89
CA PRO A 54 11.55 -10.22 2.77
C PRO A 54 11.24 -9.43 1.51
N MET A 55 9.95 -9.18 1.27
CA MET A 55 9.45 -8.40 0.15
C MET A 55 9.90 -6.93 0.27
N LEU A 56 9.66 -6.29 1.41
CA LEU A 56 10.09 -4.92 1.71
C LEU A 56 11.61 -4.75 1.50
N VAL A 57 12.42 -5.64 2.06
CA VAL A 57 13.88 -5.54 1.96
C VAL A 57 14.34 -5.62 0.49
N LEU A 58 13.83 -6.58 -0.27
CA LEU A 58 14.23 -6.77 -1.67
C LEU A 58 13.84 -5.57 -2.54
N PHE A 59 12.60 -5.08 -2.41
CA PHE A 59 12.12 -3.97 -3.22
C PHE A 59 12.75 -2.63 -2.82
N LEU A 60 12.97 -2.39 -1.54
CA LEU A 60 13.69 -1.18 -1.11
C LEU A 60 15.12 -1.15 -1.66
N ILE A 61 15.86 -2.26 -1.58
CA ILE A 61 17.22 -2.33 -2.15
C ILE A 61 17.19 -2.05 -3.65
N TRP A 62 16.23 -2.64 -4.36
CA TRP A 62 16.08 -2.42 -5.80
C TRP A 62 15.74 -0.97 -6.13
N ASP A 63 14.82 -0.34 -5.41
CA ASP A 63 14.41 1.04 -5.64
C ASP A 63 15.55 2.01 -5.38
N PHE A 64 16.25 1.87 -4.25
CA PHE A 64 17.44 2.67 -3.97
C PHE A 64 18.48 2.55 -5.09
N TYR A 65 18.71 1.33 -5.60
CA TYR A 65 19.61 1.10 -6.72
C TYR A 65 19.09 1.77 -8.02
N ALA A 66 17.81 1.63 -8.34
CA ALA A 66 17.24 2.17 -9.58
C ALA A 66 17.27 3.70 -9.60
N ILE A 67 16.99 4.35 -8.46
CA ILE A 67 17.03 5.81 -8.32
C ILE A 67 18.46 6.32 -8.40
N ASP A 68 19.41 5.69 -7.68
CA ASP A 68 20.83 6.07 -7.69
C ASP A 68 21.44 5.98 -9.10
N ARG A 69 20.99 5.00 -9.89
CA ARG A 69 21.45 4.81 -11.27
C ARG A 69 20.70 5.65 -12.30
N GLY A 70 19.71 6.43 -11.87
CA GLY A 70 18.86 7.22 -12.76
C GLY A 70 18.04 6.35 -13.73
N HIS A 71 17.76 5.10 -13.36
CA HIS A 71 16.83 4.24 -14.11
C HIS A 71 15.38 4.56 -13.75
N TRP A 72 15.15 5.14 -12.57
CA TRP A 72 13.85 5.46 -12.05
C TRP A 72 13.86 6.85 -11.41
N PHE A 73 12.79 7.62 -11.64
CA PHE A 73 12.61 8.95 -11.08
C PHE A 73 11.15 9.10 -10.63
N PHE A 74 10.95 9.84 -9.56
CA PHE A 74 9.62 10.21 -9.10
C PHE A 74 9.30 11.62 -9.56
N ASP A 75 8.03 11.83 -9.92
CA ASP A 75 7.52 13.15 -10.24
C ASP A 75 7.38 13.95 -8.94
N GLU A 76 8.24 14.95 -8.75
CA GLU A 76 8.29 15.77 -7.53
C GLU A 76 6.98 16.51 -7.26
N ASP A 77 6.18 16.76 -8.31
CA ASP A 77 4.88 17.42 -8.20
C ASP A 77 3.78 16.50 -7.65
N ARG A 78 4.04 15.18 -7.56
CA ARG A 78 3.07 14.15 -7.14
C ARG A 78 3.33 13.54 -5.77
N VAL A 79 4.49 13.84 -5.20
CA VAL A 79 4.92 13.38 -3.88
C VAL A 79 4.96 14.57 -2.93
N THR A 80 4.82 14.33 -1.63
CA THR A 80 4.82 15.41 -0.62
C THR A 80 6.18 16.05 -0.39
N GLY A 81 7.24 15.52 -1.02
CA GLY A 81 8.62 15.95 -0.82
C GLY A 81 9.26 15.39 0.46
N LEU A 82 8.55 14.60 1.28
CA LEU A 82 9.16 13.86 2.39
C LEU A 82 9.89 12.63 1.87
N THR A 83 11.20 12.58 2.07
CA THR A 83 12.04 11.46 1.64
C THR A 83 12.81 10.83 2.80
N ILE A 84 13.12 9.54 2.66
CA ILE A 84 14.11 8.81 3.44
C ILE A 84 15.33 8.64 2.52
N GLY A 85 16.31 9.53 2.66
CA GLY A 85 17.40 9.63 1.70
C GLY A 85 16.88 10.09 0.33
N ILE A 86 16.99 9.23 -0.69
CA ILE A 86 16.53 9.49 -2.06
C ILE A 86 15.14 8.92 -2.35
N LEU A 87 14.54 8.19 -1.40
CA LEU A 87 13.27 7.49 -1.59
C LEU A 87 12.11 8.28 -0.96
N PRO A 88 11.04 8.62 -1.69
CA PRO A 88 9.83 9.22 -1.12
C PRO A 88 9.18 8.31 -0.07
N ILE A 89 8.62 8.91 0.99
CA ILE A 89 7.93 8.16 2.05
C ILE A 89 6.70 7.41 1.54
N GLU A 90 6.07 7.95 0.50
CA GLU A 90 4.93 7.35 -0.20
C GLU A 90 5.28 5.98 -0.78
N GLU A 91 6.53 5.77 -1.18
CA GLU A 91 6.97 4.49 -1.74
C GLU A 91 7.12 3.43 -0.66
N LEU A 92 7.60 3.81 0.53
CA LEU A 92 7.56 2.93 1.70
C LEU A 92 6.11 2.56 2.07
N LEU A 93 5.19 3.53 2.01
CA LEU A 93 3.77 3.28 2.24
C LEU A 93 3.16 2.39 1.16
N PHE A 94 3.60 2.49 -0.09
CA PHE A 94 3.17 1.62 -1.19
C PHE A 94 3.57 0.17 -0.93
N PHE A 95 4.82 -0.09 -0.56
CA PHE A 95 5.32 -1.43 -0.24
C PHE A 95 4.67 -2.07 0.99
N ILE A 96 3.98 -1.29 1.81
CA ILE A 96 3.20 -1.81 2.94
C ILE A 96 1.73 -2.01 2.51
N THR A 97 1.13 -0.97 1.93
CA THR A 97 -0.28 -0.89 1.57
C THR A 97 -0.69 -1.94 0.56
N VAL A 98 0.06 -2.06 -0.55
CA VAL A 98 -0.32 -2.95 -1.67
C VAL A 98 -0.26 -4.43 -1.28
N PRO A 99 0.78 -4.92 -0.60
CA PRO A 99 0.80 -6.29 -0.12
C PRO A 99 -0.29 -6.60 0.92
N ILE A 100 -0.60 -5.66 1.82
CA ILE A 100 -1.69 -5.81 2.78
C ILE A 100 -3.03 -5.93 2.04
N ALA A 101 -3.31 -5.02 1.10
CA ALA A 101 -4.51 -5.06 0.27
C ALA A 101 -4.64 -6.38 -0.50
N SER A 102 -3.53 -6.88 -1.04
CA SER A 102 -3.46 -8.15 -1.75
C SER A 102 -3.78 -9.34 -0.82
N LEU A 103 -3.22 -9.34 0.40
CA LEU A 103 -3.47 -10.37 1.39
C LEU A 103 -4.92 -10.36 1.89
N LEU A 104 -5.50 -9.18 2.12
CA LEU A 104 -6.91 -9.02 2.47
C LEU A 104 -7.82 -9.58 1.36
N THR A 105 -7.49 -9.29 0.10
CA THR A 105 -8.23 -9.79 -1.07
C THR A 105 -8.11 -11.31 -1.18
N PHE A 106 -6.91 -11.87 -0.96
CA PHE A 106 -6.70 -13.31 -0.97
C PHE A 106 -7.54 -14.02 0.12
N GLU A 107 -7.50 -13.51 1.35
CA GLU A 107 -8.30 -14.06 2.46
C GLU A 107 -9.81 -13.93 2.22
N ALA A 108 -10.25 -12.85 1.59
CA ALA A 108 -11.63 -12.66 1.18
C ALA A 108 -12.10 -13.74 0.19
N VAL A 109 -11.33 -13.96 -0.88
CA VAL A 109 -11.64 -14.99 -1.90
C VAL A 109 -11.60 -16.39 -1.26
N ARG A 110 -10.63 -16.63 -0.38
CA ARG A 110 -10.48 -17.89 0.35
C ARG A 110 -11.69 -18.20 1.23
N SER A 111 -12.16 -17.20 1.99
CA SER A 111 -13.34 -17.29 2.86
C SER A 111 -14.60 -17.66 2.05
N ILE A 112 -14.77 -17.04 0.87
CA ILE A 112 -15.92 -17.30 -0.01
C ILE A 112 -15.83 -18.70 -0.65
N LYS A 113 -14.64 -19.13 -1.09
CA LYS A 113 -14.45 -20.42 -1.77
C LYS A 113 -14.26 -21.61 -0.83
N GLY A 114 -14.09 -21.38 0.48
CA GLY A 114 -13.82 -22.43 1.46
C GLY A 114 -12.47 -23.13 1.27
N TRP A 115 -11.48 -22.45 0.69
CA TRP A 115 -10.15 -23.04 0.46
C TRP A 115 -9.37 -23.15 1.78
N SER A 116 -8.77 -24.33 2.05
CA SER A 116 -7.81 -24.44 3.15
C SER A 116 -6.45 -23.89 2.69
N ALA A 117 -5.86 -23.01 3.50
CA ALA A 117 -4.51 -22.51 3.27
C ALA A 117 -3.71 -22.64 4.57
N GLY A 118 -2.57 -23.33 4.49
CA GLY A 118 -1.66 -23.54 5.63
C GLY A 118 -2.25 -24.45 6.72
N ASP A 119 -2.11 -24.00 7.96
CA ASP A 119 -2.14 -24.84 9.16
C ASP A 119 -3.55 -25.26 9.61
N GLU A 120 -4.60 -24.81 8.92
CA GLU A 120 -6.01 -25.01 9.31
C GLU A 120 -6.49 -26.46 9.17
N GLY A 121 -5.73 -27.31 8.47
CA GLY A 121 -5.97 -28.76 8.40
C GLY A 121 -5.55 -29.54 9.66
N LYS A 122 -4.80 -28.96 10.59
CA LYS A 122 -4.27 -29.68 11.78
C LYS A 122 -5.16 -29.62 13.02
N ALA A 123 -6.31 -28.94 12.98
CA ALA A 123 -7.21 -28.78 14.13
C ALA A 123 -8.32 -29.84 14.24
N LYS A 124 -8.28 -30.90 13.41
CA LYS A 124 -9.25 -32.01 13.45
C LYS A 124 -8.57 -33.39 13.56
N SER A 125 -7.59 -33.53 14.46
CA SER A 125 -7.06 -34.83 14.86
C SER A 125 -7.15 -34.99 16.37
#